data_AF-A0A1M3L4T1-F1
#
_entry.id   AF-A0A1M3L4T1-F1
#
_cell.length_a   1.000
_cell.length_b   1.000
_cell.length_c   1.000
_cell.angle_alpha   90.00
_cell.angle_beta   90.00
_cell.angle_gamma   90.00
#
_symmetry.space_group_name_H-M   'P 1'
#
loop_
_entity.id
_entity.type
_entity.pdbx_description
1 polymer ?
#
loop_
_entity_poly.entity_id
_entity_poly.type
_entity_poly.pdbx_seq_one_letter_code
_entity_poly.pdbx_strand_id
1 'polypeptide(L)'
;MKKLLSIILLLSMSVTFYSCGDDMEEEFVWNGDWNDPADPNYKPEGYNPIQGLWRRDTDDTRGLYYSEDFKIYKVYFHPNGYVEKSLWADKYIINDKAYNISSKGTWRYKIEIGKFWDTPDLNDDSDWRSYTRVEE
;
A
#
# COMPACT_ATOMS: atom_id res chain seq x y z
N MET A 1 49.39 53.40 -1.92
CA MET A 1 48.83 54.29 -0.87
C MET A 1 47.75 55.13 -1.53
N LYS A 2 46.46 55.18 -1.18
CA LYS A 2 45.69 54.80 0.01
C LYS A 2 44.23 54.67 -0.48
N LYS A 3 43.58 53.57 -0.08
CA LYS A 3 42.20 53.53 0.45
C LYS A 3 41.04 53.96 -0.49
N LEU A 4 40.61 53.05 -1.36
CA LEU A 4 39.20 52.95 -1.73
C LEU A 4 38.50 52.13 -0.64
N LEU A 5 37.99 52.82 0.37
CA LEU A 5 37.11 52.26 1.38
C LEU A 5 35.67 52.35 0.88
N SER A 6 34.96 51.23 1.04
CA SER A 6 33.51 51.14 1.30
C SER A 6 32.63 51.63 0.14
N ILE A 7 31.90 50.76 -0.55
CA ILE A 7 30.69 50.12 -0.04
C ILE A 7 30.55 48.78 -0.77
N ILE A 8 31.10 47.71 -0.19
CA ILE A 8 30.63 46.36 -0.48
C ILE A 8 29.36 46.22 0.32
N LEU A 9 28.26 46.45 -0.39
CA LEU A 9 26.95 45.83 -0.25
C LEU A 9 26.99 44.63 0.72
N LEU A 10 26.77 44.90 2.01
CA LEU A 10 26.44 43.90 3.02
C LEU A 10 25.04 43.37 2.70
N LEU A 11 24.96 42.54 1.65
CA LEU A 11 23.92 41.52 1.49
C LEU A 11 24.15 40.46 2.57
N SER A 12 23.90 40.85 3.82
CA SER A 12 23.62 39.94 4.91
C SER A 12 22.18 40.16 5.34
N MET A 13 21.25 40.17 4.37
CA MET A 13 19.89 39.77 4.70
C MET A 13 19.93 38.25 4.79
N SER A 14 20.07 37.81 6.05
CA SER A 14 19.65 36.53 6.58
C SER A 14 18.53 35.91 5.76
N VAL A 15 18.92 35.06 4.79
CA VAL A 15 18.11 33.95 4.34
C VAL A 15 18.09 32.97 5.51
N THR A 16 17.21 33.24 6.48
CA THR A 16 16.66 32.15 7.28
C THR A 16 15.83 31.33 6.30
N PHE A 17 16.44 30.29 5.74
CA PHE A 17 15.67 29.17 5.25
C PHE A 17 14.86 28.67 6.45
N TYR A 18 13.61 29.10 6.55
CA TYR A 18 12.59 28.27 7.20
C TYR A 18 12.47 27.04 6.30
N SER A 19 13.40 26.11 6.45
CA SER A 19 13.17 24.72 6.11
C SER A 19 12.26 24.15 7.19
N CYS A 20 11.05 24.69 7.30
CA CYS A 20 9.91 23.88 7.69
C CYS A 20 9.61 23.05 6.45
N GLY A 21 10.42 22.02 6.23
CA GLY A 21 9.88 20.80 5.66
C GLY A 21 8.97 20.23 6.74
N ASP A 22 7.79 20.83 6.90
CA ASP A 22 6.64 20.04 7.30
C ASP A 22 6.45 19.11 6.10
N ASP A 23 7.13 17.97 6.15
CA ASP A 23 6.72 16.79 5.42
C ASP A 23 5.35 16.45 5.98
N MET A 24 4.31 17.16 5.51
CA MET A 24 2.94 16.74 5.70
C MET A 24 2.86 15.38 5.01
N GLU A 25 2.95 14.33 5.81
CA GLU A 25 2.59 12.98 5.37
C GLU A 25 1.23 13.09 4.68
N GLU A 26 1.18 12.79 3.38
CA GLU A 26 -0.07 12.85 2.62
C GLU A 26 -1.06 11.87 3.27
N GLU A 27 -2.13 12.40 3.87
CA GLU A 27 -3.19 11.58 4.45
C GLU A 27 -3.80 10.66 3.37
N PHE A 28 -4.00 9.40 3.71
CA PHE A 28 -4.64 8.45 2.81
C PHE A 28 -6.10 8.85 2.55
N VAL A 29 -6.46 9.00 1.28
CA VAL A 29 -7.84 9.26 0.84
C VAL A 29 -8.33 8.09 -0.02
N TRP A 30 -9.47 7.52 0.36
CA TRP A 30 -10.12 6.45 -0.42
C TRP A 30 -10.63 6.99 -1.77
N ASN A 31 -10.31 6.30 -2.87
CA ASN A 31 -10.64 6.75 -4.22
C ASN A 31 -11.43 5.69 -5.01
N GLY A 32 -12.69 5.49 -4.61
CA GLY A 32 -13.65 4.69 -5.39
C GLY A 32 -13.49 3.17 -5.27
N ASP A 33 -14.31 2.47 -6.03
CA ASP A 33 -14.33 1.01 -6.14
C ASP A 33 -14.04 0.61 -7.60
N TRP A 34 -12.79 0.33 -7.90
CA TRP A 34 -12.35 0.06 -9.28
C TRP A 34 -12.80 -1.32 -9.80
N ASN A 35 -13.50 -2.12 -8.97
CA ASN A 35 -14.20 -3.32 -9.40
C ASN A 35 -15.71 -3.13 -9.64
N ASP A 36 -16.25 -1.93 -9.45
CA ASP A 36 -17.64 -1.56 -9.79
C ASP A 36 -17.70 -0.96 -11.21
N PRO A 37 -18.48 -1.54 -12.15
CA PRO A 37 -18.69 -0.97 -13.49
C PRO A 37 -19.20 0.47 -13.56
N ALA A 38 -19.75 1.00 -12.46
CA ALA A 38 -20.17 2.40 -12.36
C ALA A 38 -19.04 3.35 -11.94
N ASP A 39 -17.90 2.85 -11.47
CA ASP A 39 -16.75 3.68 -11.08
C ASP A 39 -16.02 4.22 -12.32
N PRO A 40 -15.66 5.51 -12.37
CA PRO A 40 -14.92 6.10 -13.49
C PRO A 40 -13.58 5.44 -13.80
N ASN A 41 -12.97 4.74 -12.82
CA ASN A 41 -11.69 4.05 -12.97
C ASN A 41 -11.85 2.55 -13.28
N TYR A 42 -13.09 2.06 -13.45
CA TYR A 42 -13.35 0.68 -13.78
C TYR A 42 -12.70 0.28 -15.10
N LYS A 43 -12.11 -0.92 -15.09
CA LYS A 43 -11.48 -1.53 -16.27
C LYS A 43 -12.27 -2.77 -16.67
N PRO A 44 -12.83 -2.83 -17.90
CA PRO A 44 -13.58 -4.00 -18.37
C PRO A 44 -12.79 -5.31 -18.37
N GLU A 45 -11.46 -5.24 -18.54
CA GLU A 45 -10.54 -6.36 -18.42
C GLU A 45 -10.35 -6.85 -16.97
N GLY A 46 -10.93 -6.14 -16.00
CA GLY A 46 -10.76 -6.37 -14.57
C GLY A 46 -9.56 -5.64 -13.99
N TYR A 47 -9.72 -5.07 -12.80
CA TYR A 47 -8.62 -4.54 -11.99
C TYR A 47 -8.53 -5.31 -10.68
N ASN A 48 -7.49 -6.14 -10.56
CA ASN A 48 -7.23 -6.89 -9.33
C ASN A 48 -5.74 -7.27 -9.22
N PRO A 49 -4.83 -6.31 -8.97
CA PRO A 49 -3.40 -6.58 -8.93
C PRO A 49 -3.03 -7.59 -7.83
N ILE A 50 -3.76 -7.61 -6.72
CA ILE A 50 -3.49 -8.47 -5.58
C ILE A 50 -4.09 -9.88 -5.72
N GLN A 51 -4.79 -10.19 -6.83
CA GLN A 51 -5.33 -11.53 -7.09
C GLN A 51 -4.24 -12.59 -7.02
N GLY A 52 -4.49 -13.66 -6.27
CA GLY A 52 -3.62 -14.84 -6.21
C GLY A 52 -3.37 -15.34 -4.79
N LEU A 53 -2.54 -16.37 -4.70
CA LEU A 53 -2.12 -16.98 -3.45
C LEU A 53 -0.81 -16.38 -2.94
N TRP A 54 -0.82 -15.91 -1.69
CA TRP A 54 0.30 -15.21 -1.06
C TRP A 54 0.63 -15.87 0.28
N ARG A 55 1.89 -16.27 0.46
CA ARG A 55 2.41 -16.81 1.73
C ARG A 55 3.07 -15.70 2.53
N ARG A 56 2.79 -15.62 3.83
CA ARG A 56 3.34 -14.59 4.69
C ARG A 56 4.82 -14.84 4.93
N ASP A 57 5.66 -13.80 4.81
CA ASP A 57 7.10 -13.97 4.91
C ASP A 57 7.58 -14.20 6.36
N THR A 58 6.84 -13.69 7.35
CA THR A 58 7.16 -13.87 8.78
C THR A 58 6.58 -15.13 9.40
N ASP A 59 5.72 -15.86 8.68
CA ASP A 59 5.06 -17.08 9.11
C ASP A 59 4.68 -17.92 7.88
N ASP A 60 5.53 -18.89 7.55
CA ASP A 60 5.40 -19.72 6.36
C ASP A 60 4.19 -20.69 6.42
N THR A 61 3.57 -20.84 7.59
CA THR A 61 2.36 -21.64 7.79
C THR A 61 1.07 -20.90 7.41
N ARG A 62 1.15 -19.59 7.14
CA ARG A 62 -0.03 -18.74 6.89
C ARG A 62 0.07 -17.97 5.58
N GLY A 63 -1.10 -17.63 5.05
CA GLY A 63 -1.20 -16.81 3.86
C GLY A 63 -2.59 -16.22 3.64
N LEU A 64 -2.73 -15.54 2.51
CA LEU A 64 -3.98 -15.00 2.01
C LEU A 64 -4.16 -15.44 0.56
N TYR A 65 -5.40 -15.72 0.19
CA TYR A 65 -5.79 -15.93 -1.19
C TYR A 65 -6.85 -14.90 -1.57
N TYR A 66 -6.51 -14.04 -2.53
CA TYR A 66 -7.43 -13.08 -3.13
C TYR A 66 -7.95 -13.70 -4.42
N SER A 67 -9.22 -14.05 -4.46
CA SER A 67 -9.83 -14.72 -5.61
C SER A 67 -10.21 -13.74 -6.72
N GLU A 68 -10.44 -14.30 -7.90
CA GLU A 68 -10.94 -13.58 -9.09
C GLU A 68 -12.33 -12.98 -8.87
N ASP A 69 -13.18 -13.62 -8.07
CA ASP A 69 -14.51 -13.14 -7.69
C ASP A 69 -14.52 -12.21 -6.46
N PHE A 70 -13.38 -11.57 -6.17
CA PHE A 70 -13.20 -10.59 -5.09
C PHE A 70 -13.54 -11.08 -3.68
N LYS A 71 -13.22 -12.35 -3.37
CA LYS A 71 -13.23 -12.89 -2.00
C LYS A 71 -11.82 -12.99 -1.45
N ILE A 72 -11.71 -13.02 -0.12
CA ILE A 72 -10.44 -13.24 0.56
C ILE A 72 -10.57 -14.47 1.44
N TYR A 73 -9.58 -15.34 1.36
CA TYR A 73 -9.46 -16.53 2.20
C TYR A 73 -8.19 -16.44 3.02
N LYS A 74 -8.27 -16.83 4.30
CA LYS A 74 -7.09 -17.22 5.07
C LYS A 74 -6.60 -18.55 4.56
N VAL A 75 -5.30 -18.66 4.36
CA VAL A 75 -4.64 -19.88 3.90
C VAL A 75 -3.78 -20.43 5.01
N TYR A 76 -3.85 -21.75 5.22
CA TYR A 76 -2.94 -22.49 6.09
C TYR A 76 -2.16 -23.51 5.27
N PHE A 77 -0.83 -23.45 5.37
CA PHE A 77 0.10 -24.37 4.73
C PHE A 77 0.52 -25.44 5.75
N HIS A 78 0.12 -26.69 5.50
CA HIS A 78 0.44 -27.81 6.39
C HIS A 78 1.75 -28.49 5.98
N PRO A 79 2.53 -29.06 6.93
CA PRO A 79 3.82 -29.69 6.62
C PRO A 79 3.78 -30.85 5.61
N ASN A 80 2.61 -31.49 5.44
CA ASN A 80 2.38 -32.56 4.48
C ASN A 80 2.06 -32.04 3.05
N GLY A 81 2.17 -30.74 2.82
CA GLY A 81 1.84 -30.09 1.54
C GLY A 81 0.35 -29.81 1.34
N TYR A 82 -0.51 -30.19 2.28
CA TYR A 82 -1.93 -29.83 2.23
C TYR A 82 -2.11 -28.32 2.43
N VAL A 83 -2.98 -27.71 1.63
CA VAL A 83 -3.33 -26.29 1.71
C VAL A 83 -4.80 -26.16 2.05
N GLU A 84 -5.08 -25.51 3.18
CA GLU A 84 -6.43 -25.25 3.64
C GLU A 84 -6.79 -23.78 3.39
N LYS A 85 -7.97 -23.52 2.79
CA LYS A 85 -8.50 -22.17 2.57
C LYS A 85 -9.78 -22.01 3.40
N SER A 86 -9.85 -20.96 4.21
CA SER A 86 -11.05 -20.59 4.99
C SER A 86 -11.50 -19.18 4.64
N LEU A 87 -12.79 -18.99 4.34
CA LEU A 87 -13.32 -17.69 3.93
C LEU A 87 -13.10 -16.65 5.04
N TRP A 88 -12.49 -15.53 4.69
CA TRP A 88 -12.25 -14.40 5.59
C TRP A 88 -13.14 -13.20 5.28
N ALA A 89 -13.31 -12.90 3.99
CA ALA A 89 -14.19 -11.86 3.47
C ALA A 89 -14.90 -12.34 2.21
N ASP A 90 -16.21 -12.12 2.16
CA ASP A 90 -17.11 -12.47 1.06
C ASP A 90 -17.08 -11.45 -0.09
N LYS A 91 -16.62 -10.24 0.19
CA LYS A 91 -16.31 -9.22 -0.81
C LYS A 91 -15.19 -8.30 -0.32
N TYR A 92 -14.31 -7.90 -1.22
CA TYR A 92 -13.51 -6.68 -1.07
C TYR A 92 -13.70 -5.77 -2.29
N ILE A 93 -13.53 -4.49 -2.04
CA ILE A 93 -13.45 -3.44 -3.06
C ILE A 93 -12.01 -2.95 -3.13
N ILE A 94 -11.56 -2.48 -4.28
CA ILE A 94 -10.15 -2.17 -4.51
C ILE A 94 -10.00 -0.90 -5.35
N ASN A 95 -8.97 -0.12 -5.06
CA ASN A 95 -8.50 0.98 -5.89
C ASN A 95 -6.97 0.94 -5.98
N ASP A 96 -6.36 1.90 -6.67
CA ASP A 96 -4.92 1.99 -6.97
C ASP A 96 -3.97 1.50 -5.86
N LYS A 97 -4.24 1.92 -4.62
CA LYS A 97 -3.30 1.81 -3.48
C LYS A 97 -3.89 1.08 -2.28
N ALA A 98 -5.17 0.70 -2.33
CA ALA A 98 -5.84 0.13 -1.17
C ALA A 98 -6.98 -0.80 -1.55
N TYR A 99 -7.27 -1.73 -0.63
CA TYR A 99 -8.49 -2.51 -0.65
C TYR A 99 -9.30 -2.23 0.62
N ASN A 100 -10.62 -2.34 0.54
CA ASN A 100 -11.50 -2.21 1.68
C ASN A 100 -12.33 -3.49 1.82
N ILE A 101 -12.39 -3.96 3.05
CA ILE A 101 -13.28 -5.03 3.47
C ILE A 101 -14.30 -4.35 4.39
N SER A 102 -15.53 -4.15 3.91
CA SER A 102 -16.55 -3.32 4.57
C SER A 102 -16.57 -3.41 6.11
N SER A 103 -16.58 -4.63 6.66
CA SER A 103 -16.63 -4.88 8.11
C SER A 103 -15.28 -4.93 8.83
N LYS A 104 -14.16 -4.93 8.11
CA LYS A 104 -12.80 -5.07 8.65
C LYS A 104 -11.89 -3.87 8.39
N GLY A 105 -12.35 -2.89 7.62
CA GLY A 105 -11.65 -1.64 7.36
C GLY A 105 -10.89 -1.62 6.03
N THR A 106 -10.19 -0.51 5.84
CA THR A 106 -9.33 -0.23 4.68
C THR A 106 -7.90 -0.68 4.97
N TRP A 107 -7.26 -1.20 3.94
CA TRP A 107 -5.88 -1.66 3.97
C TRP A 107 -5.15 -1.04 2.79
N ARG A 108 -4.00 -0.42 3.05
CA ARG A 108 -3.10 0.00 1.97
C ARG A 108 -2.32 -1.22 1.49
N TYR A 109 -1.99 -1.24 0.20
CA TYR A 109 -1.14 -2.29 -0.36
C TYR A 109 -0.01 -1.71 -1.22
N LYS A 110 1.07 -2.49 -1.32
CA LYS A 110 2.14 -2.33 -2.32
C LYS A 110 2.29 -3.67 -3.05
N ILE A 111 2.55 -3.63 -4.34
CA ILE A 111 2.77 -4.86 -5.13
C ILE A 111 3.95 -4.69 -6.07
N GLU A 112 4.79 -5.72 -6.08
CA GLU A 112 5.93 -5.85 -7.00
C GLU A 112 5.94 -7.29 -7.55
N ILE A 113 6.85 -7.58 -8.48
CA ILE A 113 6.94 -8.90 -9.09
C ILE A 113 7.19 -9.96 -8.00
N GLY A 114 6.20 -10.83 -7.78
CA GLY A 114 6.27 -11.91 -6.80
C GLY A 114 6.13 -11.48 -5.34
N LYS A 115 5.89 -10.19 -5.06
CA LYS A 115 5.79 -9.65 -3.71
C LYS A 115 4.55 -8.79 -3.52
N PHE A 116 3.93 -8.95 -2.35
CA PHE A 116 2.76 -8.21 -1.92
C PHE A 116 3.02 -7.72 -0.49
N TRP A 117 2.60 -6.50 -0.20
CA TRP A 117 2.57 -5.98 1.14
C TRP A 117 1.22 -5.36 1.45
N ASP A 118 0.76 -5.51 2.68
CA ASP A 118 -0.40 -4.79 3.20
C ASP A 118 -0.19 -4.23 4.60
N THR A 119 -0.93 -3.17 4.91
CA THR A 119 -0.99 -2.58 6.25
C THR A 119 -2.41 -2.06 6.52
N PRO A 120 -2.97 -2.28 7.72
CA PRO A 120 -4.19 -1.62 8.14
C PRO A 120 -3.96 -0.17 8.58
N ASP A 121 -2.69 0.23 8.77
CA ASP A 121 -2.34 1.60 9.12
C ASP A 121 -2.39 2.49 7.88
N LEU A 122 -3.27 3.47 7.91
CA LEU A 122 -3.52 4.37 6.78
C LEU A 122 -2.54 5.55 6.73
N ASN A 123 -1.85 5.82 7.84
CA ASN A 123 -1.06 7.05 8.01
C ASN A 123 0.42 6.76 8.33
N ASP A 124 0.78 5.54 8.74
CA ASP A 124 2.17 5.16 9.04
C ASP A 124 2.61 3.92 8.24
N ASP A 125 3.86 3.94 7.79
CA ASP A 125 4.55 2.88 7.08
C ASP A 125 5.34 1.93 8.02
N SER A 126 5.06 1.93 9.32
CA SER A 126 5.75 1.08 10.30
C SER A 126 5.22 -0.37 10.42
N ASP A 127 3.96 -0.67 10.06
CA ASP A 127 3.32 -2.00 10.18
C ASP A 127 3.05 -2.70 8.83
N TRP A 128 3.98 -2.64 7.88
CA TRP A 128 3.85 -3.41 6.64
C TRP A 128 4.05 -4.90 6.89
N ARG A 129 3.10 -5.70 6.43
CA ARG A 129 3.20 -7.16 6.34
C ARG A 129 3.60 -7.52 4.94
N SER A 130 4.57 -8.42 4.80
CA SER A 130 5.05 -8.87 3.49
C SER A 130 4.66 -10.31 3.20
N TYR A 131 4.44 -10.58 1.93
CA TYR A 131 4.06 -11.88 1.41
C TYR A 131 4.77 -12.17 0.09
N THR A 132 5.01 -13.45 -0.15
CA THR A 132 5.56 -13.99 -1.38
C THR A 132 4.49 -14.72 -2.17
N ARG A 133 4.45 -14.50 -3.48
CA ARG A 133 3.56 -15.21 -4.40
C ARG A 133 3.84 -16.71 -4.33
N VAL A 134 2.79 -17.52 -4.27
CA VAL A 134 2.86 -18.97 -4.43
C VAL A 134 2.34 -19.30 -5.82
N GLU A 135 3.13 -20.04 -6.60
CA GLU A 135 2.68 -20.60 -7.87
C GLU A 135 1.65 -21.71 -7.57
N GLU A 136 0.45 -21.58 -8.15
CA GLU A 136 -0.61 -22.60 -8.10
C GLU A 136 -0.45 -23.60 -9.25
#